data_AF-A0A9W8CRP0-F1
#
_entry.id   AF-A0A9W8CRP0-F1
#
_cell.length_a   1.000
_cell.length_b   1.000
_cell.length_c   1.000
_cell.angle_alpha   90.00
_cell.angle_beta   90.00
_cell.angle_gamma   90.00
#
_symmetry.space_group_name_H-M   'P 1'
#
loop_
_entity.id
_entity.type
_entity.pdbx_description
1 polymer ?
#
loop_
_entity_poly.entity_id
_entity_poly.type
_entity_poly.pdbx_seq_one_letter_code
_entity_poly.pdbx_strand_id
1 'polypeptide(L)'
;MDKQSESGSSGIPAGNFVVDAPKQLAKEATWILRRCTKPNRKEYIKIVQAVVMGFLVMGFVGYFTKLIHIPINNIIGGKTRRRGKNDTEGDKRELTFKTEGQEYAYVTKMVGGSRLNAVSVKGENLLVHIRGSMRKKVWIVTGNLVLVSEREFEKPKEGAMRNVDLLVRYSDDEEAQLRKYGEIPDMRPKFNEATTVDEADEDGIEFNADAESDDDDGPNSADAKHNDFNIDDI
;
A
#
# COMPACT_ATOMS: atom_id res chain seq x y z
N MET A 1 -52.68 -29.40 -63.44
CA MET A 1 -51.52 -29.72 -64.28
C MET A 1 -50.43 -28.73 -63.94
N ASP A 2 -49.29 -29.01 -63.34
CA ASP A 2 -48.67 -30.16 -62.67
C ASP A 2 -47.42 -29.55 -61.98
N LYS A 3 -47.07 -30.06 -60.77
CA LYS A 3 -45.71 -30.28 -60.19
C LYS A 3 -44.53 -29.31 -60.52
N GLN A 4 -43.65 -28.90 -59.61
CA GLN A 4 -42.93 -29.49 -58.45
C GLN A 4 -42.34 -28.29 -57.66
N SER A 5 -42.39 -28.14 -56.34
CA SER A 5 -41.73 -28.88 -55.24
C SER A 5 -40.22 -29.06 -55.36
N GLU A 6 -39.43 -28.29 -54.59
CA GLU A 6 -38.25 -28.73 -53.81
C GLU A 6 -37.75 -27.56 -52.93
N SER A 7 -38.01 -27.61 -51.61
CA SER A 7 -37.03 -27.70 -50.52
C SER A 7 -35.93 -26.62 -50.55
N GLY A 8 -35.85 -25.70 -49.60
CA GLY A 8 -35.76 -26.00 -48.17
C GLY A 8 -34.45 -26.74 -47.88
N SER A 9 -33.32 -26.03 -47.81
CA SER A 9 -32.10 -26.55 -47.18
C SER A 9 -31.22 -25.39 -46.74
N SER A 10 -31.33 -25.10 -45.45
CA SER A 10 -30.27 -24.53 -44.62
C SER A 10 -28.94 -25.24 -44.90
N GLY A 11 -28.02 -24.55 -45.55
CA GLY A 11 -26.68 -25.05 -45.81
C GLY A 11 -25.65 -23.97 -45.48
N ILE A 12 -25.43 -23.71 -44.20
CA ILE A 12 -24.15 -23.14 -43.76
C ILE A 12 -23.09 -24.18 -44.15
N PRO A 13 -22.13 -23.90 -45.05
CA PRO A 13 -21.07 -24.85 -45.28
C PRO A 13 -20.27 -24.96 -43.97
N ALA A 14 -20.33 -26.15 -43.38
CA ALA A 14 -19.49 -26.56 -42.26
C ALA A 14 -18.04 -26.64 -42.76
N GLY A 15 -17.41 -25.47 -42.81
CA GLY A 15 -16.00 -25.27 -43.07
C GLY A 15 -15.55 -24.08 -42.24
N ASN A 16 -14.91 -24.37 -41.10
CA ASN A 16 -14.00 -23.47 -40.40
C ASN A 16 -14.37 -21.95 -40.39
N PHE A 17 -15.52 -21.59 -39.81
CA PHE A 17 -15.95 -20.19 -39.58
C PHE A 17 -14.86 -19.32 -38.91
N VAL A 18 -14.10 -19.92 -37.98
CA VAL A 18 -12.95 -19.29 -37.29
C VAL A 18 -11.83 -18.89 -38.26
N VAL A 19 -11.72 -19.56 -39.41
CA VAL A 19 -10.61 -19.41 -40.36
C VAL A 19 -11.05 -18.63 -41.60
N ASP A 20 -12.33 -18.63 -41.95
CA ASP A 20 -12.85 -17.97 -43.14
C ASP A 20 -13.41 -16.55 -42.89
N ALA A 21 -13.91 -16.25 -41.69
CA ALA A 21 -14.26 -14.88 -41.28
C ALA A 21 -13.05 -13.90 -41.27
N PRO A 22 -11.88 -14.25 -40.68
CA PRO A 22 -10.71 -13.36 -40.75
C PRO A 22 -10.13 -13.26 -42.17
N LYS A 23 -10.28 -14.29 -43.03
CA LYS A 23 -9.87 -14.21 -44.44
C LYS A 23 -10.76 -13.28 -45.25
N GLN A 24 -12.06 -13.22 -44.98
CA GLN A 24 -12.98 -12.27 -45.62
C GLN A 24 -12.68 -10.83 -45.15
N LEU A 25 -12.47 -10.63 -43.84
CA LEU A 25 -12.07 -9.32 -43.29
C LEU A 25 -10.71 -8.85 -43.81
N ALA A 26 -9.75 -9.76 -43.97
CA ALA A 26 -8.46 -9.44 -44.58
C ALA A 26 -8.61 -9.06 -46.06
N LYS A 27 -9.46 -9.77 -46.83
CA LYS A 27 -9.77 -9.44 -48.23
C LYS A 27 -10.45 -8.08 -48.35
N GLU A 28 -11.43 -7.78 -47.51
CA GLU A 28 -12.12 -6.49 -47.44
C GLU A 28 -11.17 -5.35 -47.02
N ALA A 29 -10.29 -5.59 -46.05
CA ALA A 29 -9.27 -4.64 -45.64
C ALA A 29 -8.29 -4.31 -46.77
N THR A 30 -7.83 -5.31 -47.55
CA THR A 30 -6.99 -5.05 -48.73
C THR A 30 -7.71 -4.28 -49.82
N TRP A 31 -9.03 -4.43 -49.97
CA TRP A 31 -9.81 -3.66 -50.93
C TRP A 31 -9.95 -2.19 -50.50
N ILE A 32 -10.12 -1.92 -49.20
CA ILE A 32 -10.16 -0.56 -48.63
C ILE A 32 -8.79 0.13 -48.72
N LEU A 33 -7.71 -0.57 -48.37
CA LEU A 33 -6.34 -0.06 -48.48
C LEU A 33 -5.92 0.24 -49.93
N ARG A 34 -6.47 -0.49 -50.92
CA ARG A 34 -6.25 -0.21 -52.35
C ARG A 34 -6.97 1.05 -52.84
N ARG A 35 -7.94 1.58 -52.09
CA ARG A 35 -8.65 2.82 -52.40
C ARG A 35 -7.95 4.07 -51.86
N CYS A 36 -6.92 3.91 -51.04
CA CYS A 36 -6.08 5.01 -50.60
C CYS A 36 -5.06 5.34 -51.69
N THR A 37 -5.21 6.51 -52.31
CA THR A 37 -4.17 7.13 -53.12
C THR A 37 -2.96 7.35 -52.23
N LYS A 38 -1.90 6.54 -52.39
CA LYS A 38 -0.68 6.65 -51.58
C LYS A 38 -0.13 8.07 -51.74
N PRO A 39 -0.04 8.87 -50.65
CA PRO A 39 0.54 10.19 -50.72
C PRO A 39 1.95 10.06 -51.29
N ASN A 40 2.25 10.80 -52.35
CA ASN A 40 3.55 10.69 -53.00
C ASN A 40 4.63 11.16 -52.02
N ARG A 41 5.88 10.66 -52.10
CA ARG A 41 6.98 11.03 -51.18
C ARG A 41 7.12 12.56 -51.02
N LYS A 42 6.93 13.30 -52.11
CA LYS A 42 6.98 14.77 -52.13
C LYS A 42 5.82 15.44 -51.38
N GLU A 43 4.63 14.85 -51.39
CA GLU A 43 3.46 15.35 -50.67
C GLU A 43 3.55 14.98 -49.18
N TYR A 44 4.02 13.76 -48.90
CA TYR A 44 4.25 13.30 -47.54
C TYR A 44 5.27 14.17 -46.79
N ILE A 45 6.40 14.48 -47.44
CA ILE A 45 7.43 15.36 -46.83
C ILE A 45 6.87 16.76 -46.54
N LYS A 46 6.02 17.32 -47.42
CA LYS A 46 5.35 18.62 -47.18
C LYS A 46 4.39 18.57 -45.99
N ILE A 47 3.63 17.49 -45.86
CA ILE A 47 2.70 17.29 -44.73
C ILE A 47 3.48 17.16 -43.42
N VAL A 48 4.52 16.33 -43.40
CA VAL A 48 5.38 16.15 -42.22
C VAL A 48 6.05 17.47 -41.83
N GLN A 49 6.59 18.21 -42.80
CA GLN A 49 7.20 19.52 -42.55
C GLN A 49 6.19 20.53 -41.98
N ALA A 50 4.96 20.55 -42.49
CA ALA A 50 3.90 21.42 -41.98
C ALA A 50 3.49 21.05 -40.54
N VAL A 51 3.38 19.76 -40.24
CA VAL A 51 3.04 19.26 -38.90
C VAL A 51 4.15 19.56 -37.90
N VAL A 52 5.42 19.31 -38.26
CA VAL A 52 6.59 19.61 -37.44
C VAL A 52 6.69 21.12 -37.16
N MET A 53 6.46 21.96 -38.17
CA MET A 53 6.43 23.41 -37.99
C MET A 53 5.27 23.85 -37.07
N GLY A 54 4.10 23.21 -37.19
CA GLY A 54 2.97 23.43 -36.30
C GLY A 54 3.26 23.09 -34.84
N PHE A 55 3.93 21.96 -34.57
CA PHE A 55 4.35 21.59 -33.21
C PHE A 55 5.40 22.54 -32.65
N LEU A 56 6.33 23.00 -33.48
CA LEU A 56 7.30 24.01 -33.07
C LEU A 56 6.59 25.32 -32.73
N VAL A 57 5.70 25.84 -33.57
CA VAL A 57 5.00 27.12 -33.29
C VAL A 57 4.06 27.00 -32.08
N MET A 58 3.23 25.96 -31.99
CA MET A 58 2.36 25.73 -30.82
C MET A 58 3.15 25.50 -29.53
N GLY A 59 4.26 24.75 -29.62
CA GLY A 59 5.17 24.52 -28.51
C GLY A 59 5.88 25.79 -28.06
N PHE A 60 6.35 26.61 -29.00
CA PHE A 60 7.07 27.85 -28.71
C PHE A 60 6.12 28.93 -28.16
N VAL A 61 4.89 29.03 -28.66
CA VAL A 61 3.86 29.94 -28.10
C VAL A 61 3.49 29.53 -26.68
N GLY A 62 3.33 28.23 -26.40
CA GLY A 62 3.12 27.70 -25.04
C GLY A 62 4.33 27.95 -24.13
N TYR A 63 5.54 27.83 -24.66
CA TYR A 63 6.77 28.10 -23.92
C TYR A 63 6.93 29.60 -23.61
N PHE A 64 6.65 30.48 -24.58
CA PHE A 64 6.75 31.94 -24.41
C PHE A 64 5.69 32.49 -23.46
N THR A 65 4.44 32.04 -23.58
CA THR A 65 3.39 32.41 -22.62
C THR A 65 3.77 31.98 -21.20
N LYS A 66 4.38 30.80 -21.05
CA LYS A 66 4.92 30.35 -19.78
C LYS A 66 6.14 31.16 -19.33
N LEU A 67 7.05 31.54 -20.23
CA LEU A 67 8.29 32.26 -19.93
C LEU A 67 8.08 33.73 -19.58
N ILE A 68 7.03 34.38 -20.12
CA ILE A 68 6.66 35.77 -19.80
C ILE A 68 5.78 35.83 -18.54
N HIS A 69 4.94 34.81 -18.30
CA HIS A 69 4.03 34.80 -17.16
C HIS A 69 4.68 34.25 -15.86
N ILE A 70 5.72 33.40 -15.97
CA ILE A 70 6.50 32.92 -14.82
C ILE A 70 7.23 34.05 -14.08
N PRO A 71 7.96 35.00 -14.71
CA PRO A 71 8.73 36.00 -13.96
C PRO A 71 7.83 36.94 -13.16
N ILE A 72 6.63 37.28 -13.66
CA ILE A 72 5.66 38.13 -12.95
C ILE A 72 5.13 37.42 -11.69
N ASN A 73 4.86 36.11 -11.77
CA ASN A 73 4.35 35.34 -10.64
C ASN A 73 5.46 34.80 -9.71
N ASN A 74 6.70 34.62 -10.19
CA ASN A 74 7.82 34.04 -9.41
C ASN A 74 8.63 35.10 -8.62
N ILE A 75 8.48 36.40 -8.93
CA ILE A 75 9.06 37.50 -8.12
C ILE A 75 8.16 37.90 -6.95
N ILE A 76 6.83 37.82 -7.08
CA ILE A 76 5.86 38.21 -6.02
C ILE A 76 5.18 37.00 -5.35
N GLY A 77 5.12 35.83 -5.98
CA GLY A 77 4.43 34.65 -5.47
C GLY A 77 5.31 33.42 -5.54
N GLY A 78 6.05 33.15 -4.45
CA GLY A 78 6.94 32.00 -4.34
C GLY A 78 6.36 30.69 -4.89
N LYS A 79 7.22 29.93 -5.60
CA LYS A 79 7.02 28.57 -6.12
C LYS A 79 5.67 27.94 -5.74
N THR A 80 4.67 28.12 -6.59
CA THR A 80 3.40 27.37 -6.50
C THR A 80 3.73 25.89 -6.64
N ARG A 81 3.91 25.20 -5.50
CA ARG A 81 3.82 23.75 -5.43
C ARG A 81 2.54 23.37 -6.16
N ARG A 82 2.64 22.42 -7.10
CA ARG A 82 1.46 21.72 -7.60
C ARG A 82 0.68 21.28 -6.37
N ARG A 83 -0.45 21.94 -6.11
CA ARG A 83 -1.32 21.62 -4.99
C ARG A 83 -1.87 20.23 -5.29
N GLY A 84 -1.15 19.21 -4.80
CA GLY A 84 -1.75 17.90 -4.61
C GLY A 84 -3.04 18.11 -3.81
N LYS A 85 -4.09 17.43 -4.21
CA LYS A 85 -5.36 17.43 -3.47
C LYS A 85 -5.04 16.87 -2.08
N ASN A 86 -4.94 17.76 -1.09
CA ASN A 86 -4.55 17.42 0.27
C ASN A 86 -5.76 16.78 0.95
N ASP A 87 -5.95 15.47 0.76
CA ASP A 87 -7.02 14.70 1.44
C ASP A 87 -6.61 14.31 2.87
N THR A 88 -5.51 14.83 3.41
CA THR A 88 -4.97 14.32 4.68
C THR A 88 -4.24 15.40 5.44
N GLU A 89 -4.99 16.34 5.98
CA GLU A 89 -4.51 17.13 7.10
C GLU A 89 -5.69 17.50 8.00
N GLY A 90 -5.95 16.64 8.98
CA GLY A 90 -6.75 16.99 10.16
C GLY A 90 -8.15 17.52 9.87
N ASP A 91 -8.93 16.84 9.03
CA ASP A 91 -10.37 17.08 9.00
C ASP A 91 -10.85 16.81 10.43
N LYS A 92 -11.23 17.88 11.13
CA LYS A 92 -11.69 17.88 12.52
C LYS A 92 -13.02 17.17 12.53
N ARG A 93 -12.96 15.84 12.49
CA ARG A 93 -14.14 14.98 12.52
C ARG A 93 -14.77 15.12 13.89
N GLU A 94 -16.09 14.95 13.91
CA GLU A 94 -16.82 14.94 15.17
C GLU A 94 -16.35 13.76 16.02
N LEU A 95 -16.05 14.04 17.29
CA LEU A 95 -15.62 13.04 18.24
C LEU A 95 -16.75 12.01 18.42
N THR A 96 -16.45 10.76 18.08
CA THR A 96 -17.42 9.66 18.24
C THR A 96 -17.35 9.12 19.65
N PHE A 97 -18.46 9.13 20.39
CA PHE A 97 -18.56 8.54 21.72
C PHE A 97 -18.95 7.06 21.66
N LYS A 98 -18.59 6.28 22.69
CA LYS A 98 -18.99 4.88 22.81
C LYS A 98 -20.51 4.75 22.95
N THR A 99 -21.08 3.76 22.26
CA THR A 99 -22.48 3.33 22.42
C THR A 99 -22.54 2.00 23.17
N GLU A 100 -23.72 1.55 23.57
CA GLU A 100 -23.93 0.20 24.10
C GLU A 100 -23.40 -0.87 23.13
N GLY A 101 -22.64 -1.84 23.66
CA GLY A 101 -21.92 -2.84 22.85
C GLY A 101 -20.61 -2.35 22.20
N GLN A 102 -20.14 -1.14 22.56
CA GLN A 102 -18.84 -0.61 22.17
C GLN A 102 -18.00 -0.25 23.39
N GLU A 103 -16.68 -0.44 23.27
CA GLU A 103 -15.73 -0.14 24.35
C GLU A 103 -14.50 0.58 23.83
N TYR A 104 -13.87 1.37 24.71
CA TYR A 104 -12.54 1.93 24.45
C TYR A 104 -11.47 0.91 24.81
N ALA A 105 -10.45 0.81 23.97
CA ALA A 105 -9.32 -0.08 24.21
C ALA A 105 -8.00 0.57 23.76
N TYR A 106 -6.91 0.15 24.39
CA TYR A 106 -5.56 0.55 24.00
C TYR A 106 -4.88 -0.60 23.27
N VAL A 107 -4.26 -0.30 22.13
CA VAL A 107 -3.51 -1.30 21.34
C VAL A 107 -2.27 -1.74 22.10
N THR A 108 -2.12 -3.04 22.35
CA THR A 108 -0.97 -3.64 23.02
C THR A 108 0.12 -4.02 22.03
N LYS A 109 -0.24 -4.94 21.12
CA LYS A 109 0.69 -5.56 20.16
C LYS A 109 -0.02 -5.90 18.87
N MET A 110 0.70 -5.80 17.76
CA MET A 110 0.21 -6.25 16.47
C MET A 110 0.37 -7.77 16.39
N VAL A 111 -0.70 -8.50 16.07
CA VAL A 111 -0.66 -9.96 15.92
C VAL A 111 -0.30 -10.35 14.49
N GLY A 112 -0.76 -9.57 13.51
CA GLY A 112 -0.65 -9.90 12.08
C GLY A 112 -1.97 -10.45 11.54
N GLY A 113 -2.02 -10.77 10.24
CA GLY A 113 -3.25 -11.23 9.59
C GLY A 113 -4.43 -10.25 9.73
N SER A 114 -4.13 -8.95 9.85
CA SER A 114 -5.09 -7.87 10.16
C SER A 114 -5.84 -8.02 11.49
N ARG A 115 -5.17 -8.61 12.48
CA ARG A 115 -5.59 -8.66 13.87
C ARG A 115 -4.54 -7.97 14.75
N LEU A 116 -4.99 -7.43 15.86
CA LEU A 116 -4.15 -6.85 16.90
C LEU A 116 -4.68 -7.23 18.28
N ASN A 117 -3.82 -7.22 19.28
CA ASN A 117 -4.25 -7.34 20.67
C ASN A 117 -4.44 -5.94 21.24
N ALA A 118 -5.53 -5.76 21.98
CA ALA A 118 -5.81 -4.55 22.73
C ALA A 118 -6.28 -4.90 24.13
N VAL A 119 -6.08 -3.98 25.06
CA VAL A 119 -6.63 -4.08 26.42
C VAL A 119 -7.77 -3.08 26.54
N SER A 120 -8.96 -3.56 26.88
CA SER A 120 -10.11 -2.69 27.19
C SER A 120 -9.79 -1.79 28.37
N VAL A 121 -10.45 -0.66 28.49
CA VAL A 121 -10.39 0.19 29.70
C VAL A 121 -10.77 -0.60 30.96
N LYS A 122 -11.58 -1.67 30.83
CA LYS A 122 -11.93 -2.60 31.91
C LYS A 122 -10.80 -3.55 32.33
N GLY A 123 -9.69 -3.60 31.59
CA GLY A 123 -8.54 -4.48 31.85
C GLY A 123 -8.61 -5.85 31.15
N GLU A 124 -9.59 -6.07 30.28
CA GLU A 124 -9.74 -7.33 29.54
C GLU A 124 -8.88 -7.35 28.26
N ASN A 125 -8.25 -8.49 27.98
CA ASN A 125 -7.50 -8.69 26.75
C ASN A 125 -8.42 -9.07 25.58
N LEU A 126 -8.33 -8.29 24.51
CA LEU A 126 -9.17 -8.40 23.33
C LEU A 126 -8.33 -8.80 22.11
N LEU A 127 -8.89 -9.66 21.26
CA LEU A 127 -8.38 -9.92 19.92
C LEU A 127 -9.21 -9.08 18.94
N VAL A 128 -8.63 -7.99 18.47
CA VAL A 128 -9.31 -7.00 17.63
C VAL A 128 -9.06 -7.29 16.16
N HIS A 129 -10.13 -7.35 15.38
CA HIS A 129 -10.07 -7.46 13.93
C HIS A 129 -10.15 -6.08 13.27
N ILE A 130 -9.19 -5.77 12.39
CA ILE A 130 -9.12 -4.46 11.72
C ILE A 130 -10.16 -4.43 10.59
N ARG A 131 -11.10 -3.47 10.66
CA ARG A 131 -12.12 -3.24 9.62
C ARG A 131 -11.47 -2.95 8.27
N GLY A 132 -11.98 -3.59 7.22
CA GLY A 132 -11.39 -3.54 5.88
C GLY A 132 -11.12 -2.13 5.35
N SER A 133 -12.04 -1.18 5.61
CA SER A 133 -11.91 0.23 5.23
C SER A 133 -10.67 0.91 5.84
N MET A 134 -10.26 0.49 7.05
CA MET A 134 -9.17 1.11 7.78
C MET A 134 -7.79 0.62 7.34
N ARG A 135 -7.69 -0.64 6.86
CA ARG A 135 -6.40 -1.32 6.59
C ARG A 135 -5.44 -0.55 5.68
N LYS A 136 -5.97 0.25 4.73
CA LYS A 136 -5.17 1.05 3.80
C LYS A 136 -5.21 2.55 4.07
N LYS A 137 -6.12 3.00 4.94
CA LYS A 137 -6.43 4.43 5.17
C LYS A 137 -5.88 4.94 6.49
N VAL A 138 -5.82 4.07 7.50
CA VAL A 138 -5.50 4.45 8.87
C VAL A 138 -4.40 3.52 9.37
N TRP A 139 -3.23 4.11 9.64
CA TRP A 139 -2.13 3.43 10.28
C TRP A 139 -2.49 3.20 11.74
N ILE A 140 -2.09 2.09 12.35
CA ILE A 140 -2.35 1.77 13.77
C ILE A 140 -1.03 1.31 14.38
N VAL A 141 -0.66 1.92 15.51
CA VAL A 141 0.57 1.63 16.25
C VAL A 141 0.18 1.19 17.67
N THR A 142 1.11 0.53 18.36
CA THR A 142 0.97 0.20 19.78
C THR A 142 0.77 1.45 20.62
N GLY A 143 -0.01 1.33 21.69
CA GLY A 143 -0.40 2.41 22.57
C GLY A 143 -1.59 3.23 22.10
N ASN A 144 -1.97 3.24 20.82
CA ASN A 144 -3.07 4.10 20.37
C ASN A 144 -4.42 3.71 20.99
N LEU A 145 -5.26 4.73 21.25
CA LEU A 145 -6.64 4.55 21.68
C LEU A 145 -7.54 4.22 20.49
N VAL A 146 -8.35 3.18 20.62
CA VAL A 146 -9.29 2.70 19.60
C VAL A 146 -10.67 2.46 20.19
N LEU A 147 -11.70 2.63 19.36
CA LEU A 147 -13.06 2.22 19.65
C LEU A 147 -13.30 0.84 19.06
N VAL A 148 -13.69 -0.11 19.92
CA VAL A 148 -14.00 -1.49 19.54
C VAL A 148 -15.49 -1.77 19.68
N SER A 149 -16.04 -2.58 18.77
CA SER A 149 -17.41 -3.09 18.84
C SER A 149 -17.37 -4.56 19.24
N GLU A 150 -18.22 -4.91 20.20
CA GLU A 150 -18.40 -6.29 20.62
C GLU A 150 -19.15 -7.11 19.58
N ARG A 151 -18.89 -8.42 19.56
CA ARG A 151 -19.64 -9.39 18.76
C ARG A 151 -20.49 -10.22 19.69
N GLU A 152 -21.80 -10.00 19.66
CA GLU A 152 -22.74 -10.65 20.58
C GLU A 152 -22.81 -12.18 20.38
N PHE A 153 -22.61 -12.66 19.16
CA PHE A 153 -22.77 -14.08 18.80
C PHE A 153 -21.54 -14.95 19.14
N GLU A 154 -20.36 -14.36 19.28
CA GLU A 154 -19.11 -15.07 19.59
C GLU A 154 -18.82 -14.97 21.09
N LYS A 155 -19.45 -15.83 21.90
CA LYS A 155 -19.09 -15.92 23.32
C LYS A 155 -17.60 -16.31 23.45
N PRO A 156 -16.82 -15.63 24.30
CA PRO A 156 -15.43 -15.99 24.51
C PRO A 156 -15.35 -17.43 25.03
N LYS A 157 -14.49 -18.24 24.42
CA LYS A 157 -14.14 -19.54 24.99
C LYS A 157 -13.37 -19.27 26.28
N GLU A 158 -13.60 -20.10 27.29
CA GLU A 158 -12.89 -19.98 28.57
C GLU A 158 -11.36 -20.04 28.34
N GLY A 159 -10.64 -19.02 28.81
CA GLY A 159 -9.20 -18.86 28.59
C GLY A 159 -8.78 -18.24 27.25
N ALA A 160 -9.72 -17.91 26.36
CA ALA A 160 -9.43 -17.21 25.10
C ALA A 160 -9.74 -15.71 25.19
N MET A 161 -9.07 -14.91 24.36
CA MET A 161 -9.36 -13.48 24.21
C MET A 161 -10.73 -13.28 23.54
N ARG A 162 -11.45 -12.24 23.96
CA ARG A 162 -12.73 -11.87 23.32
C ARG A 162 -12.47 -11.28 21.93
N ASN A 163 -13.24 -11.74 20.95
CA ASN A 163 -13.16 -11.24 19.58
C ASN A 163 -14.00 -9.97 19.43
N VAL A 164 -13.39 -8.92 18.87
CA VAL A 164 -14.05 -7.63 18.65
C VAL A 164 -13.63 -7.04 17.31
N ASP A 165 -14.43 -6.12 16.75
CA ASP A 165 -14.08 -5.39 15.53
C ASP A 165 -13.63 -3.96 15.85
N LEU A 166 -12.60 -3.48 15.15
CA LEU A 166 -12.13 -2.09 15.26
C LEU A 166 -13.05 -1.16 14.46
N LEU A 167 -13.60 -0.14 15.11
CA LEU A 167 -14.48 0.83 14.48
C LEU A 167 -13.72 2.09 14.05
N VAL A 168 -13.00 2.71 14.99
CA VAL A 168 -12.28 3.98 14.80
C VAL A 168 -10.98 3.97 15.60
N ARG A 169 -9.93 4.60 15.06
CA ARG A 169 -8.71 4.96 15.78
C ARG A 169 -8.84 6.43 16.15
N TYR A 170 -8.60 6.77 17.41
CA TYR A 170 -8.51 8.15 17.86
C TYR A 170 -7.11 8.72 17.64
N SER A 171 -7.05 10.00 17.33
CA SER A 171 -5.82 10.80 17.41
C SER A 171 -5.49 11.13 18.86
N ASP A 172 -4.25 11.54 19.13
CA ASP A 172 -3.80 11.90 20.48
C ASP A 172 -4.60 13.11 21.02
N ASP A 173 -5.01 14.04 20.13
CA ASP A 173 -5.86 15.19 20.48
C ASP A 173 -7.28 14.75 20.88
N GLU A 174 -7.85 13.79 20.15
CA GLU A 174 -9.19 13.24 20.43
C GLU A 174 -9.20 12.44 21.73
N GLU A 175 -8.12 11.70 22.00
CA GLU A 175 -7.90 11.03 23.28
C GLU A 175 -7.87 12.04 24.44
N ALA A 176 -7.16 13.17 24.30
CA ALA A 176 -7.13 14.21 25.32
C ALA A 176 -8.52 14.83 25.58
N GLN A 177 -9.34 14.96 24.54
CA GLN A 177 -10.73 15.40 24.68
C GLN A 177 -11.58 14.36 25.43
N LEU A 178 -11.49 13.07 25.08
CA LEU A 178 -12.20 12.00 25.77
C LEU A 178 -11.83 11.92 27.26
N ARG A 179 -10.56 12.16 27.60
CA ARG A 179 -10.08 12.29 29.00
C ARG A 179 -10.76 13.47 29.70
N LYS A 180 -10.79 14.63 29.04
CA LYS A 180 -11.45 15.83 29.58
C LYS A 180 -12.96 15.64 29.83
N TYR A 181 -13.62 14.82 29.01
CA TYR A 181 -15.03 14.45 29.21
C TYR A 181 -15.24 13.38 30.30
N GLY A 182 -14.18 12.75 30.81
CA GLY A 182 -14.26 11.72 31.84
C GLY A 182 -14.73 10.35 31.34
N GLU A 183 -14.65 10.09 30.03
CA GLU A 183 -15.07 8.81 29.43
C GLU A 183 -14.07 7.67 29.67
N ILE A 184 -12.80 8.04 29.89
CA ILE A 184 -11.68 7.13 30.13
C ILE A 184 -10.83 7.62 31.30
N PRO A 185 -10.13 6.72 32.01
CA PRO A 185 -9.24 7.10 33.12
C PRO A 185 -8.11 8.01 32.67
N ASP A 186 -7.73 8.96 33.52
CA ASP A 186 -6.63 9.91 33.27
C ASP A 186 -5.26 9.25 33.14
N MET A 187 -5.07 8.07 33.73
CA MET A 187 -3.86 7.29 33.55
C MET A 187 -3.96 6.39 32.31
N ARG A 188 -2.98 6.52 31.42
CA ARG A 188 -2.77 5.56 30.34
C ARG A 188 -2.16 4.27 30.94
N PRO A 189 -2.64 3.08 30.54
CA PRO A 189 -2.01 1.83 30.97
C PRO A 189 -0.55 1.83 30.50
N LYS A 190 0.37 1.58 31.43
CA LYS A 190 1.79 1.38 31.12
C LYS A 190 1.91 0.07 30.36
N PHE A 191 1.96 0.15 29.03
CA PHE A 191 2.45 -0.97 28.23
C PHE A 191 3.95 -1.00 28.40
N ASN A 192 4.51 -2.17 28.73
CA ASN A 192 5.95 -2.39 28.81
C ASN A 192 6.63 -1.73 27.60
N GLU A 193 7.28 -0.58 27.83
CA GLU A 193 8.61 -0.40 27.31
C GLU A 193 9.34 -1.64 27.76
N ALA A 194 9.78 -2.46 26.79
CA ALA A 194 10.77 -3.46 27.10
C ALA A 194 11.92 -2.68 27.72
N THR A 195 12.02 -2.76 29.03
CA THR A 195 13.16 -2.39 29.81
C THR A 195 14.35 -2.96 29.06
N THR A 196 15.16 -2.09 28.45
CA THR A 196 16.59 -2.37 28.35
C THR A 196 17.07 -2.42 29.79
N VAL A 197 16.85 -3.57 30.43
CA VAL A 197 17.69 -4.02 31.53
C VAL A 197 18.97 -4.40 30.81
N ASP A 198 19.79 -3.40 30.48
CA ASP A 198 21.22 -3.65 30.53
C ASP A 198 21.45 -3.94 32.01
N GLU A 199 21.54 -5.23 32.33
CA GLU A 199 21.92 -5.76 33.63
C GLU A 199 23.33 -5.24 33.94
N ALA A 200 23.39 -4.01 34.42
CA ALA A 200 24.49 -3.52 35.21
C ALA A 200 24.14 -3.80 36.67
N ASP A 201 24.94 -4.71 37.22
CA ASP A 201 25.28 -4.87 38.62
C ASP A 201 24.59 -6.03 39.37
N GLU A 202 25.51 -6.84 39.93
CA GLU A 202 25.35 -7.81 41.01
C GLU A 202 24.90 -9.22 40.64
N ASP A 203 25.87 -10.01 40.15
CA ASP A 203 26.26 -11.25 40.86
C ASP A 203 27.67 -11.67 40.42
N GLY A 204 28.65 -11.29 41.24
CA GLY A 204 30.03 -11.73 41.13
C GLY A 204 30.11 -13.24 41.33
N ILE A 205 30.40 -13.97 40.27
CA ILE A 205 30.83 -15.36 40.36
C ILE A 205 32.28 -15.34 40.86
N GLU A 206 32.43 -15.51 42.17
CA GLU A 206 33.72 -15.76 42.83
C GLU A 206 34.21 -17.15 42.42
N PHE A 207 35.12 -17.18 41.45
CA PHE A 207 35.75 -18.42 40.99
C PHE A 207 36.80 -18.82 42.04
N ASN A 208 36.39 -19.72 42.95
CA ASN A 208 37.27 -20.28 43.96
C ASN A 208 38.47 -20.95 43.28
N ALA A 209 39.66 -20.38 43.48
CA ALA A 209 40.92 -21.02 43.19
C ALA A 209 41.10 -22.20 44.15
N ASP A 210 41.20 -23.42 43.60
CA ASP A 210 42.03 -24.53 44.10
C ASP A 210 41.53 -25.88 43.51
N ALA A 211 42.14 -26.30 42.41
CA ALA A 211 42.41 -27.71 42.11
C ALA A 211 43.38 -27.77 40.92
N GLU A 212 44.61 -28.18 41.22
CA GLU A 212 45.67 -28.53 40.26
C GLU A 212 45.33 -29.75 39.39
N SER A 213 46.20 -29.93 38.39
CA SER A 213 46.40 -31.02 37.43
C SER A 213 45.65 -30.88 36.10
N ASP A 214 46.25 -31.09 34.94
CA ASP A 214 47.64 -31.15 34.45
C ASP A 214 47.49 -31.19 32.90
N ASP A 215 48.60 -30.91 32.20
CA ASP A 215 48.85 -31.15 30.76
C ASP A 215 48.31 -30.09 29.76
N ASP A 216 49.15 -29.18 29.23
CA ASP A 216 50.07 -29.36 28.06
C ASP A 216 49.26 -29.47 26.74
N ASP A 217 49.41 -28.68 25.68
CA ASP A 217 50.59 -28.01 25.12
C ASP A 217 50.10 -26.99 24.05
N GLY A 218 50.84 -25.91 23.79
CA GLY A 218 50.64 -25.04 22.60
C GLY A 218 51.36 -25.63 21.36
N PRO A 219 51.17 -25.12 20.12
CA PRO A 219 51.47 -23.71 19.83
C PRO A 219 50.62 -23.01 18.73
N ASN A 220 50.72 -21.68 18.76
CA ASN A 220 50.32 -20.74 17.72
C ASN A 220 50.83 -21.10 16.32
N SER A 221 49.97 -20.97 15.31
CA SER A 221 50.41 -20.46 14.00
C SER A 221 49.41 -19.42 13.51
N ALA A 222 49.94 -18.21 13.34
CA ALA A 222 49.32 -17.16 12.56
C ALA A 222 49.39 -17.55 11.09
N ASP A 223 48.28 -17.39 10.36
CA ASP A 223 48.35 -17.00 8.96
C ASP A 223 47.02 -16.35 8.54
N ALA A 224 47.03 -15.03 8.61
CA ALA A 224 46.11 -14.19 7.86
C ALA A 224 46.72 -13.93 6.48
N LYS A 225 45.85 -13.94 5.46
CA LYS A 225 45.96 -13.42 4.08
C LYS A 225 46.15 -14.47 2.99
N HIS A 226 45.12 -14.59 2.14
CA HIS A 226 45.17 -14.51 0.66
C HIS A 226 43.74 -14.80 0.15
N ASN A 227 43.14 -14.26 -0.92
CA ASN A 227 43.25 -13.06 -1.74
C ASN A 227 41.94 -13.05 -2.56
N ASP A 228 41.41 -11.85 -2.81
CA ASP A 228 40.76 -11.38 -4.03
C ASP A 228 40.16 -12.43 -4.99
N PHE A 229 38.83 -12.49 -4.99
CA PHE A 229 38.02 -13.06 -6.07
C PHE A 229 38.15 -12.16 -7.31
N ASN A 230 38.86 -12.63 -8.34
CA ASN A 230 38.91 -11.96 -9.64
C ASN A 230 37.61 -12.22 -10.40
N ILE A 231 37.00 -11.16 -10.96
CA ILE A 231 35.63 -11.15 -11.53
C ILE A 231 35.57 -11.45 -13.05
N ASP A 232 36.65 -11.95 -13.66
CA ASP A 232 36.70 -12.15 -15.13
C ASP A 232 36.37 -13.59 -15.59
N ASP A 233 35.71 -14.41 -14.75
CA ASP A 233 35.35 -15.82 -15.04
C ASP A 233 33.84 -16.13 -14.84
N ILE A 234 32.92 -15.22 -15.19
CA ILE A 234 31.48 -15.54 -15.32
C ILE A 234 30.80 -14.94 -16.54
#